data_AF-A0A2F0AMJ6-F1
#
_entry.id   AF-A0A2F0AMJ6-F1
#
_cell.length_a   1.000
_cell.length_b   1.000
_cell.length_c   1.000
_cell.angle_alpha   90.00
_cell.angle_beta   90.00
_cell.angle_gamma   90.00
#
_symmetry.space_group_name_H-M   'P 1'
#
loop_
_entity.id
_entity.type
_entity.pdbx_description
1 polymer ?
#
loop_
_entity_poly.entity_id
_entity_poly.type
_entity_poly.pdbx_seq_one_letter_code
_entity_poly.pdbx_strand_id
1 'polypeptide(L)'
;MSKHESDWSDADFRAIDDMERFRNQRGFTMRHPIILVGVFIGALFLAYQTWPKAAFFFAEPTDCGDLSLRPSQEAKAPGSAPRLDHNLFCKLKGINGQLSALATAKKNGEQPFRNGQFETKESLEGVKYYVKLVGANVIGVIPADRDDVMRFRERKGSITGFEFDDAGRLIDPSKLAYLRKTESALRIRWAIPDSERLLIFDLTQKPGDRWTDLTVVLLMIFTACLALFGLVRSIRQRA
;
A
#
# COMPACT_ATOMS: atom_id res chain seq x y z
N MET A 1 -16.14 64.60 -37.25
CA MET A 1 -16.95 64.11 -36.12
C MET A 1 -17.10 62.60 -36.25
N SER A 2 -17.15 61.93 -35.11
CA SER A 2 -16.73 60.55 -34.83
C SER A 2 -17.56 59.45 -35.49
N LYS A 3 -16.89 58.46 -36.07
CA LYS A 3 -17.41 57.08 -36.19
C LYS A 3 -16.96 56.31 -34.94
N HIS A 4 -17.79 56.33 -33.91
CA HIS A 4 -17.64 55.44 -32.76
C HIS A 4 -19.03 54.99 -32.33
N GLU A 5 -19.47 53.89 -32.94
CA GLU A 5 -20.62 53.04 -32.61
C GLU A 5 -20.65 52.06 -33.81
N SER A 6 -20.23 50.80 -33.71
CA SER A 6 -20.95 49.75 -32.99
C SER A 6 -20.13 48.44 -32.90
N ASP A 7 -18.83 48.51 -32.58
CA ASP A 7 -17.97 47.30 -32.58
C ASP A 7 -18.21 46.38 -31.36
N TRP A 8 -19.07 46.81 -30.43
CA TRP A 8 -19.42 46.06 -29.21
C TRP A 8 -20.55 45.04 -29.42
N SER A 9 -21.45 45.23 -30.40
CA SER A 9 -22.57 44.29 -30.59
C SER A 9 -22.09 42.95 -31.15
N ASP A 10 -21.20 42.96 -32.13
CA ASP A 10 -20.81 41.75 -32.85
C ASP A 10 -19.88 40.84 -32.04
N ALA A 11 -19.10 41.41 -31.14
CA ALA A 11 -18.26 40.66 -30.20
C ALA A 11 -19.11 39.96 -29.13
N ASP A 12 -20.13 40.64 -28.59
CA ASP A 12 -21.05 40.06 -27.59
C ASP A 12 -21.94 38.97 -28.20
N PHE A 13 -22.43 39.15 -29.43
CA PHE A 13 -23.19 38.11 -30.14
C PHE A 13 -22.35 36.85 -30.42
N ARG A 14 -21.09 37.00 -30.82
CA ARG A 14 -20.18 35.85 -31.02
C ARG A 14 -19.83 35.16 -29.70
N ALA A 15 -19.64 35.90 -28.62
CA ALA A 15 -19.38 35.33 -27.29
C ALA A 15 -20.59 34.52 -26.77
N ILE A 16 -21.82 34.97 -27.03
CA ILE A 16 -23.04 34.24 -26.67
C ILE A 16 -23.20 32.97 -27.51
N ASP A 17 -22.97 33.06 -28.82
CA ASP A 17 -23.11 31.93 -29.76
C ASP A 17 -22.03 30.86 -29.54
N ASP A 18 -20.80 31.28 -29.20
CA ASP A 18 -19.74 30.37 -28.76
C ASP A 18 -20.03 29.76 -27.39
N MET A 19 -20.58 30.52 -26.43
CA MET A 19 -21.04 29.95 -25.15
C MET A 19 -22.17 28.92 -25.34
N GLU A 20 -23.11 29.14 -26.26
CA GLU A 20 -24.14 28.16 -26.60
C GLU A 20 -23.57 26.90 -27.28
N ARG A 21 -22.59 27.05 -28.18
CA ARG A 21 -21.87 25.91 -28.78
C ARG A 21 -21.09 25.11 -27.74
N PHE A 22 -20.37 25.77 -26.84
CA PHE A 22 -19.67 25.10 -25.72
C PHE A 22 -20.64 24.45 -24.73
N ARG A 23 -21.80 25.06 -24.46
CA ARG A 23 -22.87 24.47 -23.65
C ARG A 23 -23.47 23.22 -24.31
N ASN A 24 -23.57 23.23 -25.64
CA ASN A 24 -24.06 22.09 -26.42
C ASN A 24 -23.01 20.98 -26.62
N GLN A 25 -21.72 21.27 -26.43
CA GLN A 25 -20.62 20.29 -26.45
C GLN A 25 -20.28 19.70 -25.07
N ARG A 26 -20.60 20.38 -23.96
CA ARG A 26 -20.54 19.78 -22.62
C ARG A 26 -21.57 18.66 -22.52
N GLY A 27 -21.09 17.41 -22.44
CA GLY A 27 -21.94 16.23 -22.20
C GLY A 27 -22.06 15.24 -23.36
N PHE A 28 -21.16 15.23 -24.35
CA PHE A 28 -21.16 14.20 -25.39
C PHE A 28 -21.12 12.77 -24.80
N THR A 29 -20.35 12.55 -23.73
CA THR A 29 -20.33 11.30 -22.95
C THR A 29 -21.62 11.03 -22.17
N MET A 30 -22.37 12.07 -21.79
CA MET A 30 -23.67 11.94 -21.09
C MET A 30 -24.87 11.74 -22.05
N ARG A 31 -24.68 11.89 -23.37
CA ARG A 31 -25.76 11.77 -24.36
C ARG A 31 -25.83 10.40 -25.04
N HIS A 32 -24.74 9.62 -24.99
CA HIS A 32 -24.67 8.28 -25.57
C HIS A 32 -24.84 7.20 -24.49
N PRO A 33 -26.00 6.50 -24.44
CA PRO A 33 -26.29 5.53 -23.39
C PRO A 33 -25.30 4.35 -23.39
N ILE A 34 -24.80 3.94 -24.55
CA ILE A 34 -23.80 2.86 -24.69
C ILE A 34 -22.47 3.24 -23.99
N ILE A 35 -22.02 4.50 -24.16
CA ILE A 35 -20.79 4.98 -23.51
C ILE A 35 -20.98 5.02 -21.99
N LEU A 36 -22.16 5.45 -21.50
CA LEU A 36 -22.48 5.46 -20.08
C LEU A 36 -22.49 4.05 -19.47
N VAL A 37 -23.03 3.06 -20.18
CA VAL A 37 -22.95 1.64 -19.76
C VAL A 37 -21.49 1.19 -19.67
N GLY A 38 -20.67 1.52 -20.66
CA GLY A 38 -19.24 1.18 -20.65
C GLY A 38 -18.49 1.80 -19.47
N VAL A 39 -18.73 3.09 -19.18
CA VAL A 39 -18.16 3.80 -18.02
C VAL A 39 -18.63 3.18 -16.71
N PHE A 40 -19.92 2.85 -16.59
CA PHE A 40 -20.48 2.21 -15.40
C PHE A 40 -19.83 0.86 -15.11
N ILE A 41 -19.79 -0.03 -16.10
CA ILE A 41 -19.20 -1.37 -15.96
C ILE A 41 -17.70 -1.26 -15.68
N GLY A 42 -16.98 -0.40 -16.41
CA GLY A 42 -15.55 -0.19 -16.22
C GLY A 42 -15.21 0.33 -14.83
N ALA A 43 -15.98 1.31 -14.33
CA ALA A 43 -15.79 1.86 -12.99
C ALA A 43 -16.06 0.81 -11.89
N LEU A 44 -17.13 0.02 -12.01
CA LEU A 44 -17.41 -1.07 -11.06
C LEU A 44 -16.32 -2.14 -11.09
N PHE A 45 -15.84 -2.53 -12.27
CA PHE A 45 -14.77 -3.51 -12.41
C PHE A 45 -13.48 -3.04 -11.73
N LEU A 46 -13.07 -1.78 -11.96
CA LEU A 46 -11.89 -1.20 -11.32
C LEU A 46 -12.06 -1.06 -9.80
N ALA A 47 -13.25 -0.66 -9.33
CA ALA A 47 -13.55 -0.61 -7.90
C ALA A 47 -13.44 -2.01 -7.27
N TYR A 48 -14.02 -3.03 -7.90
CA TYR A 48 -13.94 -4.42 -7.43
C TYR A 48 -12.50 -4.93 -7.37
N GLN A 49 -11.70 -4.67 -8.41
CA GLN A 49 -10.30 -5.09 -8.44
C GLN A 49 -9.44 -4.38 -7.38
N THR A 50 -9.77 -3.13 -7.07
CA THR A 50 -9.01 -2.30 -6.10
C THR A 50 -9.48 -2.53 -4.66
N TRP A 51 -10.71 -3.03 -4.47
CA TRP A 51 -11.33 -3.23 -3.15
C TRP A 51 -10.46 -4.01 -2.16
N PRO A 52 -9.81 -5.15 -2.49
CA PRO A 52 -8.99 -5.87 -1.51
C PRO A 52 -7.83 -5.05 -0.95
N LYS A 53 -7.28 -4.11 -1.73
CA LYS A 53 -6.21 -3.21 -1.30
C LYS A 53 -6.76 -2.08 -0.42
N ALA A 54 -7.92 -1.53 -0.77
CA ALA A 54 -8.61 -0.50 0.00
C ALA A 54 -9.17 -1.06 1.33
N ALA A 55 -9.67 -2.29 1.34
CA ALA A 55 -10.22 -2.94 2.53
C ALA A 55 -9.17 -3.10 3.65
N PHE A 56 -7.89 -3.23 3.28
CA PHE A 56 -6.77 -3.21 4.25
C PHE A 56 -6.73 -1.93 5.08
N PHE A 57 -7.26 -0.80 4.59
CA PHE A 57 -7.36 0.45 5.34
C PHE A 57 -8.18 0.30 6.64
N PHE A 58 -9.18 -0.58 6.63
CA PHE A 58 -10.05 -0.85 7.77
C PHE A 58 -9.61 -2.08 8.58
N ALA A 59 -8.44 -2.66 8.28
CA ALA A 59 -7.99 -3.86 8.95
C ALA A 59 -7.58 -3.55 10.40
N GLU A 60 -8.22 -4.23 11.35
CA GLU A 60 -7.78 -4.27 12.74
C GLU A 60 -6.73 -5.38 12.91
N PRO A 61 -5.70 -5.17 13.76
CA PRO A 61 -4.66 -6.17 13.95
C PRO A 61 -5.22 -7.40 14.66
N THR A 62 -5.21 -8.53 13.99
CA THR A 62 -5.50 -9.82 14.62
C THR A 62 -4.30 -10.30 15.44
N ASP A 63 -4.47 -11.23 16.37
CA ASP A 63 -3.33 -11.81 17.10
C ASP A 63 -2.69 -12.95 16.29
N CYS A 64 -1.41 -12.81 15.94
CA CYS A 64 -0.58 -13.84 15.31
C CYS A 64 0.28 -14.63 16.32
N GLY A 65 0.29 -14.22 17.59
CA GLY A 65 1.02 -14.85 18.68
C GLY A 65 2.55 -14.64 18.63
N ASP A 66 3.25 -15.47 19.40
CA ASP A 66 4.71 -15.45 19.53
C ASP A 66 5.36 -16.48 18.58
N LEU A 67 6.20 -16.00 17.67
CA LEU A 67 6.89 -16.86 16.71
C LEU A 67 7.80 -17.89 17.38
N SER A 68 8.42 -17.56 18.51
CA SER A 68 9.34 -18.43 19.22
C SER A 68 8.65 -19.66 19.81
N LEU A 69 7.35 -19.55 20.11
CA LEU A 69 6.55 -20.64 20.67
C LEU A 69 5.98 -21.58 19.62
N ARG A 70 5.92 -21.17 18.34
CA ARG A 70 5.29 -21.95 17.27
C ARG A 70 5.85 -23.35 17.09
N PRO A 71 7.18 -23.60 17.08
CA PRO A 71 7.70 -24.96 16.94
C PRO A 71 7.20 -25.88 18.05
N SER A 72 7.08 -25.36 19.28
CA SER A 72 6.59 -26.13 20.43
C SER A 72 5.08 -26.39 20.37
N GLN A 73 4.31 -25.47 19.79
CA GLN A 73 2.86 -25.63 19.57
C GLN A 73 2.61 -26.68 18.47
N GLU A 74 3.28 -26.55 17.34
CA GLU A 74 3.13 -27.49 16.22
C GLU A 74 3.63 -28.90 16.56
N ALA A 75 4.65 -29.02 17.42
CA ALA A 75 5.11 -30.32 17.93
C ALA A 75 4.09 -31.00 18.86
N LYS A 76 3.32 -30.23 19.64
CA LYS A 76 2.28 -30.78 20.55
C LYS A 76 1.00 -31.13 19.81
N ALA A 77 0.58 -30.26 18.90
CA ALA A 77 -0.63 -30.42 18.11
C ALA A 77 -0.42 -29.76 16.74
N PRO A 78 -0.25 -30.56 15.67
CA PRO A 78 -0.08 -30.04 14.32
C PRO A 78 -1.24 -29.10 13.95
N GLY A 79 -0.92 -27.89 13.49
CA GLY A 79 -1.92 -26.88 13.13
C GLY A 79 -2.50 -26.06 14.28
N SER A 80 -2.01 -26.23 15.52
CA SER A 80 -2.44 -25.43 16.68
C SER A 80 -1.89 -23.99 16.68
N ALA A 81 -0.78 -23.75 15.97
CA ALA A 81 -0.22 -22.41 15.86
C ALA A 81 -1.09 -21.50 14.98
N PRO A 82 -1.26 -20.20 15.33
CA PRO A 82 -2.06 -19.26 14.53
C PRO A 82 -1.64 -19.25 13.06
N ARG A 83 -2.60 -19.08 12.14
CA ARG A 83 -2.29 -19.05 10.71
C ARG A 83 -1.60 -17.74 10.33
N LEU A 84 -0.53 -17.85 9.53
CA LEU A 84 0.22 -16.72 8.99
C LEU A 84 -0.11 -16.58 7.50
N ASP A 85 -1.15 -15.81 7.18
CA ASP A 85 -1.66 -15.65 5.82
C ASP A 85 -1.12 -14.39 5.12
N HIS A 86 -1.04 -14.45 3.80
CA HIS A 86 -0.63 -13.31 2.98
C HIS A 86 -1.65 -12.17 3.12
N ASN A 87 -1.18 -10.93 3.24
CA ASN A 87 -1.95 -9.71 3.47
C ASN A 87 -2.69 -9.64 4.81
N LEU A 88 -2.39 -10.54 5.75
CA LEU A 88 -2.92 -10.43 7.10
C LEU A 88 -2.23 -9.28 7.83
N PHE A 89 -3.02 -8.37 8.43
CA PHE A 89 -2.52 -7.39 9.39
C PHE A 89 -2.68 -7.97 10.79
N CYS A 90 -1.57 -8.19 11.48
CA CYS A 90 -1.61 -8.82 12.78
C CYS A 90 -0.52 -8.33 13.73
N LYS A 91 -0.79 -8.46 15.02
CA LYS A 91 0.18 -8.29 16.09
C LYS A 91 0.97 -9.57 16.26
N LEU A 92 2.30 -9.46 16.21
CA LEU A 92 3.19 -10.61 16.26
C LEU A 92 4.37 -10.28 17.17
N LYS A 93 4.71 -11.24 18.03
CA LYS A 93 5.91 -11.17 18.85
C LYS A 93 7.05 -11.95 18.20
N GLY A 94 8.19 -11.30 18.05
CA GLY A 94 9.34 -11.84 17.35
C GLY A 94 10.66 -11.42 17.98
N ILE A 95 11.68 -12.27 17.80
CA ILE A 95 13.04 -12.03 18.27
C ILE A 95 13.97 -12.16 17.07
N ASN A 96 14.86 -11.18 16.88
CA ASN A 96 15.94 -11.31 15.89
C ASN A 96 16.96 -12.35 16.36
N GLY A 97 16.92 -13.53 15.74
CA GLY A 97 17.74 -14.68 16.15
C GLY A 97 19.16 -14.69 15.59
N GLN A 98 19.51 -13.78 14.68
CA GLN A 98 20.78 -13.86 13.97
C GLN A 98 21.64 -12.61 14.13
N LEU A 99 22.95 -12.83 14.01
CA LEU A 99 23.99 -11.78 13.99
C LEU A 99 23.93 -10.92 12.72
N SER A 100 23.14 -11.32 11.73
CA SER A 100 23.04 -10.63 10.45
C SER A 100 21.71 -9.93 10.29
N ALA A 101 21.77 -8.62 10.05
CA ALA A 101 20.68 -7.81 9.56
C ALA A 101 21.06 -7.24 8.20
N LEU A 102 20.11 -7.16 7.27
CA LEU A 102 20.29 -6.37 6.04
C LEU A 102 19.61 -5.03 6.24
N ALA A 103 20.32 -3.93 6.03
CA ALA A 103 19.75 -2.60 6.06
C ALA A 103 19.56 -2.08 4.63
N THR A 104 18.47 -1.35 4.39
CA THR A 104 18.33 -0.58 3.15
C THR A 104 19.31 0.59 3.14
N ALA A 105 19.68 1.07 1.95
CA ALA A 105 20.45 2.31 1.84
C ALA A 105 19.67 3.51 2.40
N LYS A 106 20.40 4.53 2.86
CA LYS A 106 19.85 5.84 3.22
C LYS A 106 19.32 6.57 1.98
N LYS A 107 18.57 7.66 2.18
CA LYS A 107 18.02 8.51 1.10
C LYS A 107 19.09 8.98 0.08
N ASN A 108 20.33 9.16 0.51
CA ASN A 108 21.48 9.54 -0.32
C ASN A 108 22.22 8.36 -0.98
N GLY A 109 21.70 7.14 -0.86
CA GLY A 109 22.32 5.92 -1.41
C GLY A 109 23.49 5.37 -0.59
N GLU A 110 23.85 6.02 0.51
CA GLU A 110 24.88 5.52 1.41
C GLU A 110 24.38 4.28 2.17
N GLN A 111 25.25 3.29 2.32
CA GLN A 111 24.96 2.23 3.27
C GLN A 111 24.95 2.83 4.67
N PRO A 112 23.89 2.59 5.44
CA PRO A 112 23.90 3.02 6.83
C PRO A 112 25.06 2.30 7.53
N PHE A 113 25.73 3.01 8.43
CA PHE A 113 26.81 2.51 9.30
C PHE A 113 28.18 2.28 8.66
N ARG A 114 28.49 2.96 7.56
CA ARG A 114 29.82 2.82 6.92
C ARG A 114 31.01 3.21 7.83
N ASN A 115 30.80 3.97 8.91
CA ASN A 115 31.88 4.59 9.69
C ASN A 115 31.78 4.48 11.23
N GLY A 116 31.04 3.53 11.80
CA GLY A 116 31.02 3.31 13.26
C GLY A 116 30.48 4.47 14.13
N GLN A 117 29.89 5.49 13.51
CA GLN A 117 29.28 6.63 14.21
C GLN A 117 27.84 6.30 14.64
N PHE A 118 27.42 6.90 15.76
CA PHE A 118 26.02 6.91 16.18
C PHE A 118 25.20 7.72 15.17
N GLU A 119 24.19 7.08 14.57
CA GLU A 119 23.34 7.69 13.56
C GLU A 119 22.12 8.31 14.23
N THR A 120 21.78 9.55 13.85
CA THR A 120 20.60 10.23 14.39
C THR A 120 19.32 9.64 13.79
N LYS A 121 18.20 9.81 14.48
CA LYS A 121 16.87 9.37 14.01
C LYS A 121 16.57 9.87 12.59
N GLU A 122 16.85 11.15 12.34
CA GLU A 122 16.67 11.81 11.04
C GLU A 122 17.52 11.14 9.94
N SER A 123 18.75 10.73 10.25
CA SER A 123 19.63 10.07 9.28
C SER A 123 19.20 8.64 8.92
N LEU A 124 18.39 8.02 9.79
CA LEU A 124 17.83 6.68 9.63
C LEU A 124 16.41 6.68 9.08
N GLU A 125 15.82 7.84 8.84
CA GLU A 125 14.46 7.94 8.34
C GLU A 125 14.32 7.21 6.99
N GLY A 126 13.39 6.25 6.94
CA GLY A 126 13.17 5.41 5.76
C GLY A 126 14.14 4.22 5.62
N VAL A 127 15.11 4.06 6.53
CA VAL A 127 15.98 2.88 6.58
C VAL A 127 15.23 1.73 7.25
N LYS A 128 15.29 0.54 6.64
CA LYS A 128 14.62 -0.67 7.14
C LYS A 128 15.63 -1.78 7.36
N TYR A 129 15.50 -2.48 8.47
CA TYR A 129 16.23 -3.70 8.78
C TYR A 129 15.42 -4.93 8.41
N TYR A 130 15.97 -5.78 7.56
CA TYR A 130 15.49 -7.14 7.35
C TYR A 130 16.25 -8.08 8.28
N VAL A 131 15.49 -8.76 9.14
CA VAL A 131 16.03 -9.67 10.15
C VAL A 131 15.31 -11.01 10.11
N LYS A 132 16.04 -12.10 10.34
CA LYS A 132 15.46 -13.43 10.45
C LYS A 132 14.91 -13.63 11.86
N LEU A 133 13.61 -13.89 11.95
CA LEU A 133 12.94 -14.11 13.24
C LEU A 133 13.09 -15.57 13.70
N VAL A 134 13.21 -15.77 15.01
CA VAL A 134 13.29 -17.11 15.63
C VAL A 134 11.96 -17.84 15.50
N GLY A 135 12.02 -19.15 15.28
CA GLY A 135 10.88 -20.07 15.38
C GLY A 135 10.08 -20.26 14.09
N ALA A 136 10.29 -19.44 13.04
CA ALA A 136 9.60 -19.61 11.77
C ALA A 136 10.39 -19.04 10.58
N ASN A 137 9.96 -19.36 9.35
CA ASN A 137 10.44 -18.74 8.10
C ASN A 137 9.84 -17.37 7.84
N VAL A 138 9.98 -16.49 8.83
CA VAL A 138 9.52 -15.10 8.80
C VAL A 138 10.72 -14.16 8.86
N ILE A 139 10.76 -13.20 7.94
CA ILE A 139 11.71 -12.09 7.93
C ILE A 139 10.98 -10.85 8.44
N GLY A 140 11.43 -10.31 9.58
CA GLY A 140 10.94 -9.04 10.10
C GLY A 140 11.54 -7.88 9.33
N VAL A 141 10.71 -6.91 8.94
CA VAL A 141 11.14 -5.61 8.40
C VAL A 141 10.88 -4.57 9.47
N ILE A 142 11.96 -4.10 10.09
CA ILE A 142 11.93 -3.23 11.26
C ILE A 142 12.41 -1.83 10.85
N PRO A 143 11.65 -0.75 11.12
CA PRO A 143 12.12 0.61 10.88
C PRO A 143 13.32 0.94 11.78
N ALA A 144 14.40 1.46 11.18
CA ALA A 144 15.65 1.71 11.88
C ALA A 144 15.62 2.97 12.75
N ASP A 145 14.74 3.92 12.41
CA ASP A 145 14.48 5.20 13.08
C ASP A 145 13.50 5.08 14.26
N ARG A 146 13.09 3.87 14.62
CA ARG A 146 12.20 3.60 15.74
C ARG A 146 12.94 3.74 17.07
N ASP A 147 12.32 4.39 18.05
CA ASP A 147 13.00 4.79 19.29
C ASP A 147 13.50 3.62 20.16
N ASP A 148 12.79 2.49 20.19
CA ASP A 148 13.22 1.27 20.89
C ASP A 148 14.35 0.54 20.16
N VAL A 149 14.32 0.50 18.83
CA VAL A 149 15.38 -0.06 17.98
C VAL A 149 16.67 0.75 18.16
N MET A 150 16.57 2.08 18.09
CA MET A 150 17.70 2.97 18.32
C MET A 150 18.28 2.78 19.73
N ARG A 151 17.46 2.85 20.78
CA ARG A 151 17.91 2.63 22.16
C ARG A 151 18.48 1.24 22.41
N PHE A 152 17.94 0.20 21.79
CA PHE A 152 18.51 -1.14 21.90
C PHE A 152 19.89 -1.20 21.25
N ARG A 153 19.99 -0.66 20.04
CA ARG A 153 21.24 -0.65 19.28
C ARG A 153 22.32 0.19 19.94
N GLU A 154 21.99 1.36 20.49
CA GLU A 154 22.91 2.19 21.27
C GLU A 154 23.50 1.41 22.45
N ARG A 155 22.68 0.58 23.12
CA ARG A 155 23.12 -0.23 24.26
C ARG A 155 23.89 -1.49 23.89
N LYS A 156 23.57 -2.13 22.75
CA LYS A 156 24.09 -3.46 22.37
C LYS A 156 25.06 -3.44 21.19
N GLY A 157 25.23 -2.30 20.51
CA GLY A 157 26.02 -2.17 19.29
C GLY A 157 25.44 -2.89 18.07
N SER A 158 24.34 -3.61 18.22
CA SER A 158 23.70 -4.42 17.18
C SER A 158 22.18 -4.52 17.43
N ILE A 159 21.45 -5.08 16.47
CA ILE A 159 20.02 -5.38 16.62
C ILE A 159 19.76 -6.88 16.85
N THR A 160 20.81 -7.67 17.09
CA THR A 160 20.68 -9.10 17.41
C THR A 160 20.10 -9.28 18.80
N GLY A 161 19.12 -10.17 18.92
CA GLY A 161 18.34 -10.33 20.15
C GLY A 161 17.35 -9.19 20.40
N PHE A 162 17.13 -8.29 19.44
CA PHE A 162 16.05 -7.31 19.54
C PHE A 162 14.70 -8.04 19.52
N GLU A 163 13.89 -7.78 20.53
CA GLU A 163 12.54 -8.31 20.68
C GLU A 163 11.52 -7.22 20.39
N PHE A 164 10.45 -7.57 19.69
CA PHE A 164 9.31 -6.69 19.48
C PHE A 164 8.00 -7.47 19.63
N ASP A 165 6.96 -6.75 20.05
CA ASP A 165 5.57 -7.21 20.10
C ASP A 165 4.69 -6.11 19.50
N ASP A 166 4.47 -6.17 18.19
CA ASP A 166 3.86 -5.07 17.45
C ASP A 166 3.04 -5.52 16.25
N ALA A 167 2.19 -4.62 15.76
CA ALA A 167 1.34 -4.83 14.60
C ALA A 167 2.12 -4.58 13.30
N GLY A 168 1.94 -5.48 12.35
CA GLY A 168 2.55 -5.39 11.04
C GLY A 168 1.79 -6.21 10.01
N ARG A 169 2.20 -6.08 8.76
CA ARG A 169 1.60 -6.81 7.65
C ARG A 169 2.42 -8.04 7.31
N LEU A 170 1.77 -9.20 7.23
CA LEU A 170 2.33 -10.40 6.65
C LEU A 170 2.25 -10.37 5.13
N ILE A 171 3.38 -10.60 4.49
CA ILE A 171 3.53 -10.55 3.04
C ILE A 171 4.24 -11.82 2.61
N ASP A 172 3.53 -12.63 1.83
CA ASP A 172 4.13 -13.69 1.04
C ASP A 172 4.73 -13.09 -0.25
N PRO A 173 6.07 -13.02 -0.39
CA PRO A 173 6.70 -12.38 -1.54
C PRO A 173 6.51 -13.16 -2.84
N SER A 174 6.27 -14.48 -2.77
CA SER A 174 6.05 -15.33 -3.95
C SER A 174 4.78 -14.93 -4.72
N LYS A 175 3.80 -14.36 -4.02
CA LYS A 175 2.53 -13.87 -4.58
C LYS A 175 2.65 -12.49 -5.22
N LEU A 176 3.78 -11.80 -5.05
CA LEU A 176 3.97 -10.41 -5.48
C LEU A 176 5.16 -10.30 -6.43
N ALA A 177 4.87 -10.12 -7.73
CA ALA A 177 5.89 -10.08 -8.77
C ALA A 177 7.02 -9.07 -8.51
N TYR A 178 6.70 -7.92 -7.91
CA TYR A 178 7.68 -6.88 -7.60
C TYR A 178 8.65 -7.25 -6.46
N LEU A 179 8.32 -8.25 -5.64
CA LEU A 179 9.17 -8.72 -4.53
C LEU A 179 10.03 -9.92 -4.89
N ARG A 180 9.93 -10.49 -6.10
CA ARG A 180 10.70 -11.70 -6.49
C ARG A 180 12.20 -11.56 -6.29
N LYS A 181 12.79 -10.42 -6.67
CA LYS A 181 14.23 -10.17 -6.48
C LYS A 181 14.60 -10.13 -5.00
N THR A 182 13.75 -9.49 -4.19
CA THR A 182 13.91 -9.44 -2.74
C THR A 182 13.81 -10.84 -2.17
N GLU A 183 12.81 -11.63 -2.55
CA GLU A 183 12.66 -13.03 -2.12
C GLU A 183 13.93 -13.84 -2.34
N SER A 184 14.47 -13.84 -3.56
CA SER A 184 15.69 -14.57 -3.88
C SER A 184 16.87 -14.11 -3.02
N ALA A 185 17.03 -12.80 -2.82
CA ALA A 185 18.11 -12.27 -1.97
C ALA A 185 17.97 -12.68 -0.50
N LEU A 186 16.75 -12.66 0.06
CA LEU A 186 16.50 -13.07 1.44
C LEU A 186 16.70 -14.60 1.60
N ARG A 187 16.24 -15.41 0.64
CA ARG A 187 16.46 -16.87 0.65
C ARG A 187 17.95 -17.22 0.64
N ILE A 188 18.72 -16.60 -0.26
CA ILE A 188 20.18 -16.80 -0.34
C ILE A 188 20.85 -16.36 0.96
N ARG A 189 20.48 -15.19 1.51
CA ARG A 189 21.09 -14.63 2.72
C ARG A 189 20.94 -15.55 3.94
N TRP A 190 19.77 -16.15 4.10
CA TRP A 190 19.44 -16.96 5.27
C TRP A 190 19.33 -18.45 4.99
N ALA A 191 19.83 -18.90 3.83
CA ALA A 191 19.83 -20.29 3.39
C ALA A 191 18.45 -20.97 3.51
N ILE A 192 17.38 -20.27 3.13
CA ILE A 192 16.00 -20.79 3.20
C ILE A 192 15.71 -21.56 1.91
N PRO A 193 15.41 -22.88 1.96
CA PRO A 193 15.13 -23.70 0.78
C PRO A 193 13.89 -23.21 0.01
N ASP A 194 13.87 -23.40 -1.31
CA ASP A 194 12.73 -23.02 -2.16
C ASP A 194 11.46 -23.82 -1.84
N SER A 195 11.59 -25.03 -1.27
CA SER A 195 10.48 -25.85 -0.80
C SER A 195 9.78 -25.27 0.44
N GLU A 196 10.43 -24.34 1.15
CA GLU A 196 9.89 -23.74 2.36
C GLU A 196 9.23 -22.39 2.09
N ARG A 197 8.09 -22.16 2.76
CA ARG A 197 7.35 -20.91 2.67
C ARG A 197 8.12 -19.81 3.41
N LEU A 198 8.46 -18.75 2.68
CA LEU A 198 9.05 -17.53 3.22
C LEU A 198 7.95 -16.48 3.40
N LEU A 199 7.91 -15.85 4.57
CA LEU A 199 7.03 -14.72 4.85
C LEU A 199 7.86 -13.51 5.26
N ILE A 200 7.36 -12.33 4.91
CA ILE A 200 7.88 -11.05 5.35
C ILE A 200 6.86 -10.44 6.30
N PHE A 201 7.29 -10.08 7.51
CA PHE A 201 6.47 -9.36 8.48
C PHE A 201 6.93 -7.90 8.50
N ASP A 202 6.15 -7.02 7.89
CA ASP A 202 6.51 -5.62 7.68
C ASP A 202 5.86 -4.71 8.71
N LEU A 203 6.66 -4.21 9.66
CA LEU A 203 6.25 -3.24 10.69
C LEU A 203 6.14 -1.82 10.15
N THR A 204 6.62 -1.57 8.93
CA THR A 204 6.60 -0.23 8.32
C THR A 204 5.30 0.08 7.61
N GLN A 205 4.44 -0.91 7.39
CA GLN A 205 3.15 -0.72 6.70
C GLN A 205 2.02 -0.58 7.70
N LYS A 206 1.31 0.55 7.63
CA LYS A 206 0.09 0.78 8.41
C LYS A 206 -1.14 0.72 7.51
N PRO A 207 -2.29 0.24 8.03
CA PRO A 207 -3.59 0.33 7.33
C PRO A 207 -3.86 1.72 6.75
N GLY A 208 -3.58 2.77 7.54
CA GLY A 208 -3.81 4.16 7.15
C GLY A 208 -3.06 4.62 5.90
N ASP A 209 -1.94 3.97 5.54
CA ASP A 209 -1.15 4.35 4.36
C ASP A 209 -1.89 4.04 3.04
N ARG A 210 -2.98 3.27 3.09
CA ARG A 210 -3.82 2.86 1.95
C ARG A 210 -4.97 3.83 1.63
N TRP A 211 -4.95 5.04 2.17
CA TRP A 211 -5.99 6.05 1.91
C TRP A 211 -6.14 6.39 0.42
N THR A 212 -5.05 6.31 -0.36
CA THR A 212 -5.07 6.53 -1.81
C THR A 212 -5.87 5.45 -2.53
N ASP A 213 -5.64 4.17 -2.17
CA ASP A 213 -6.40 3.04 -2.69
C ASP A 213 -7.91 3.18 -2.35
N LEU A 214 -8.23 3.61 -1.12
CA LEU A 214 -9.61 3.91 -0.70
C LEU A 214 -10.23 5.04 -1.53
N THR A 215 -9.47 6.13 -1.75
CA THR A 215 -9.94 7.28 -2.54
C THR A 215 -10.25 6.88 -3.98
N VAL A 216 -9.41 6.04 -4.59
CA VAL A 216 -9.64 5.50 -5.94
C VAL A 216 -10.94 4.69 -5.98
N VAL A 217 -11.17 3.81 -5.01
CA VAL A 217 -12.42 3.04 -4.92
C VAL A 217 -13.63 3.97 -4.81
N LEU A 218 -13.59 4.97 -3.92
CA LEU A 218 -14.67 5.93 -3.74
C LEU A 218 -14.94 6.74 -5.01
N LEU A 219 -13.88 7.17 -5.70
CA LEU A 219 -13.99 7.88 -6.99
C LEU A 219 -14.64 7.00 -8.06
N MET A 220 -14.28 5.72 -8.13
CA MET A 220 -14.86 4.78 -9.09
C MET A 220 -16.34 4.52 -8.80
N ILE A 221 -16.71 4.33 -7.53
CA ILE A 221 -18.12 4.20 -7.12
C ILE A 221 -18.90 5.48 -7.47
N PHE A 222 -18.34 6.65 -7.17
CA PHE A 222 -18.96 7.93 -7.53
C PHE A 222 -19.13 8.08 -9.05
N THR A 223 -18.13 7.69 -9.83
CA THR A 223 -18.18 7.70 -11.31
C THR A 223 -19.27 6.76 -11.83
N ALA A 224 -19.41 5.57 -11.24
CA ALA A 224 -20.48 4.64 -11.57
C ALA A 224 -21.86 5.24 -11.26
N CYS A 225 -22.04 5.90 -10.11
CA CYS A 225 -23.28 6.59 -9.75
C CYS A 225 -23.62 7.72 -10.73
N LEU A 226 -22.64 8.53 -11.14
CA LEU A 226 -22.83 9.58 -12.14
C LEU A 226 -23.22 9.01 -13.51
N ALA A 227 -22.58 7.91 -13.93
CA ALA A 227 -22.91 7.23 -15.17
C ALA A 227 -24.35 6.68 -15.15
N LEU A 228 -24.76 6.06 -14.03
CA LEU A 228 -26.12 5.58 -13.83
C LEU A 228 -27.15 6.71 -13.87
N PHE A 229 -26.87 7.83 -13.20
CA PHE A 229 -27.74 9.01 -13.22
C PHE A 229 -27.89 9.58 -14.63
N GLY A 230 -26.77 9.72 -15.36
CA GLY A 230 -26.78 10.12 -16.77
C GLY A 230 -27.61 9.18 -17.64
N LEU A 231 -27.53 7.88 -17.38
CA LEU A 231 -28.27 6.86 -18.12
C LEU A 231 -29.78 6.96 -17.86
N VAL A 232 -30.20 7.07 -16.60
CA VAL A 232 -31.61 7.30 -16.22
C VAL A 232 -32.16 8.57 -16.88
N ARG A 233 -31.39 9.67 -16.85
CA ARG A 233 -31.77 10.91 -17.51
C ARG A 233 -31.92 10.73 -19.02
N SER A 234 -30.98 10.02 -19.67
CA SER A 234 -31.02 9.79 -21.11
C SER A 234 -32.22 8.95 -21.55
N ILE A 235 -32.63 7.97 -20.73
CA ILE A 235 -33.82 7.15 -20.99
C ILE A 235 -35.08 7.99 -20.84
N ARG A 236 -35.19 8.77 -19.75
CA ARG A 236 -36.36 9.66 -19.52
C ARG A 236 -36.53 10.75 -20.58
N GLN A 237 -35.46 11.17 -21.25
CA GLN A 237 -35.54 12.13 -22.35
C GLN A 237 -35.96 11.49 -23.68
N ARG A 238 -35.92 10.15 -23.78
CA ARG A 238 -36.29 9.39 -25.00
C ARG A 238 -37.66 8.70 -24.89
N ALA A 239 -38.22 8.60 -23.68
CA ALA A 239 -39.56 8.10 -23.40
C ALA A 239 -40.56 9.26 -23.42
#